data_AF-A0A1B2EU09-F1
#
_entry.id   AF-A0A1B2EU09-F1
#
_cell.length_a   1.000
_cell.length_b   1.000
_cell.length_c   1.000
_cell.angle_alpha   90.00
_cell.angle_beta   90.00
_cell.angle_gamma   90.00
#
_symmetry.space_group_name_H-M   'P 1'
#
loop_
_entity.id
_entity.type
_entity.pdbx_description
1 polymer ?
#
loop_
_entity_poly.entity_id
_entity_poly.type
_entity_poly.pdbx_seq_one_letter_code
_entity_poly.pdbx_strand_id
1 'polypeptide(L)'
;MLDQILSPIASVTTDGEPVYRTIAERDPAAAVIIPPLSTAVPSDNTETAPTQRDRHLQTIQARGRLGWQRMVNYGRRSLGEVAIMRYKTLIGRRLHARTLSKQKA
;
A
#
# COMPACT_ATOMS: atom_id res chain seq x y z
N MET A 1 -12.79 -7.06 -5.86
CA MET A 1 -12.85 -6.39 -4.53
C MET A 1 -12.57 -4.91 -4.65
N LEU A 2 -11.60 -4.49 -5.47
CA LEU A 2 -11.35 -3.09 -5.80
C LEU A 2 -12.50 -2.44 -6.59
N ASP A 3 -13.29 -3.25 -7.29
CA ASP A 3 -14.41 -2.84 -8.16
C ASP A 3 -15.58 -2.22 -7.39
N GLN A 4 -15.62 -2.41 -6.06
CA GLN A 4 -16.64 -1.82 -5.19
C GLN A 4 -16.31 -0.39 -4.78
N ILE A 5 -15.06 0.04 -4.97
CA ILE A 5 -14.66 1.42 -4.75
C ILE A 5 -14.89 2.12 -6.08
N LEU A 6 -15.94 2.94 -6.18
CA LEU A 6 -16.28 3.65 -7.41
C LEU A 6 -15.45 4.93 -7.60
N SER A 7 -14.85 5.42 -6.53
CA SER A 7 -13.99 6.60 -6.56
C SER A 7 -12.54 6.25 -6.94
N PRO A 8 -11.78 7.24 -7.44
CA PRO A 8 -10.34 7.11 -7.61
C PRO A 8 -9.65 6.73 -6.30
N ILE A 9 -8.68 5.81 -6.38
CA ILE A 9 -7.86 5.42 -5.23
C ILE A 9 -6.60 6.27 -5.25
N ALA A 10 -6.41 7.08 -4.21
CA ALA A 10 -5.20 7.88 -4.07
C ALA A 10 -3.96 7.00 -3.82
N SER A 11 -4.08 5.98 -2.96
CA SER A 11 -2.98 5.08 -2.64
C SER A 11 -3.45 3.75 -2.06
N VAL A 12 -2.67 2.70 -2.28
CA VAL A 12 -2.83 1.37 -1.66
C VAL A 12 -1.58 1.06 -0.86
N THR A 13 -1.74 0.54 0.36
CA THR A 13 -0.63 0.09 1.21
C THR A 13 -0.90 -1.34 1.63
N THR A 14 0.03 -2.24 1.37
CA THR A 14 -0.12 -3.66 1.66
C THR A 14 1.24 -4.34 1.75
N ASP A 15 1.24 -5.58 2.21
CA ASP A 15 2.39 -6.48 2.20
C ASP A 15 2.34 -7.37 0.95
N GLY A 16 3.47 -7.57 0.27
CA GLY A 16 3.61 -8.52 -0.85
C GLY A 16 3.48 -7.92 -2.26
N GLU A 17 4.08 -8.60 -3.24
CA GLU A 17 4.30 -8.11 -4.60
C GLU A 17 3.14 -8.19 -5.63
N PRO A 18 2.16 -9.12 -5.58
CA PRO A 18 1.20 -9.31 -6.69
C PRO A 18 0.17 -8.17 -6.85
N VAL A 19 0.41 -7.01 -6.24
CA VAL A 19 -0.55 -5.92 -6.11
C VAL A 19 -0.31 -4.83 -7.15
N TYR A 20 0.94 -4.57 -7.57
CA TYR A 20 1.23 -3.48 -8.51
C TYR A 20 0.44 -3.60 -9.81
N ARG A 21 0.37 -4.80 -10.40
CA ARG A 21 -0.36 -5.03 -11.66
C ARG A 21 -1.86 -4.84 -11.48
N THR A 22 -2.46 -5.46 -10.48
CA THR A 22 -3.90 -5.37 -10.23
C THR A 22 -4.35 -3.94 -9.92
N ILE A 23 -3.53 -3.16 -9.20
CA ILE A 23 -3.83 -1.74 -8.97
C ILE A 23 -3.65 -0.94 -10.25
N ALA A 24 -2.57 -1.14 -11.00
CA ALA A 24 -2.35 -0.42 -12.25
C ALA A 24 -3.45 -0.68 -13.29
N GLU A 25 -3.98 -1.90 -13.36
CA GLU A 25 -5.11 -2.26 -14.25
C GLU A 25 -6.41 -1.56 -13.84
N ARG A 26 -6.66 -1.39 -12.54
CA ARG A 26 -7.89 -0.78 -12.01
C ARG A 26 -7.80 0.75 -11.89
N ASP A 27 -6.65 1.29 -11.54
CA ASP A 27 -6.38 2.72 -11.34
C ASP A 27 -4.88 3.04 -11.53
N PRO A 28 -4.45 3.37 -12.76
CA PRO A 28 -3.04 3.65 -13.07
C PRO A 28 -2.43 4.80 -12.28
N ALA A 29 -3.27 5.72 -11.77
CA ALA A 29 -2.81 6.88 -11.01
C ALA A 29 -2.61 6.58 -9.52
N ALA A 30 -3.11 5.45 -9.03
CA ALA A 30 -3.02 5.08 -7.62
C ALA A 30 -1.57 4.81 -7.18
N ALA A 31 -1.17 5.38 -6.05
CA ALA A 31 0.13 5.12 -5.47
C ALA A 31 0.18 3.76 -4.76
N VAL A 32 0.95 2.79 -5.24
CA VAL A 32 1.14 1.49 -4.59
C VAL A 32 2.33 1.57 -3.63
N ILE A 33 2.05 1.76 -2.35
CA ILE A 33 3.04 1.96 -1.29
C ILE A 33 3.33 0.61 -0.63
N ILE A 34 4.27 -0.13 -1.20
CA ILE A 34 4.74 -1.41 -0.67
C ILE A 34 6.24 -1.28 -0.42
N PRO A 35 6.73 -1.53 0.81
CA PRO A 35 8.15 -1.51 1.08
C PRO A 35 8.82 -2.61 0.24
N PRO A 36 9.73 -2.26 -0.69
CA PRO A 36 10.45 -3.28 -1.44
C PRO A 36 11.27 -4.14 -0.48
N LEU A 37 11.47 -5.41 -0.82
CA LEU A 37 12.38 -6.28 -0.08
C LEU A 37 13.81 -5.74 -0.18
N SER A 38 14.66 -6.06 0.81
CA SER A 38 16.09 -5.70 0.76
C SER A 38 16.81 -6.34 -0.43
N THR A 39 16.31 -7.47 -0.92
CA THR A 39 16.83 -8.22 -2.07
C THR A 39 16.12 -7.88 -3.39
N ALA A 40 15.28 -6.83 -3.41
CA ALA A 40 14.56 -6.46 -4.61
C ALA A 40 15.51 -5.92 -5.69
N VAL A 41 15.44 -6.52 -6.88
CA VAL A 41 16.21 -6.13 -8.07
C VAL A 41 15.36 -5.19 -8.93
N PRO A 42 15.97 -4.17 -9.60
CA PRO A 42 15.28 -3.35 -10.58
C PRO A 42 14.76 -4.16 -11.78
N SER A 43 13.72 -3.66 -12.45
CA SER A 43 13.24 -4.25 -13.70
C SER A 43 14.17 -3.94 -14.88
N ASP A 44 14.09 -4.74 -15.95
CA ASP A 44 14.89 -4.56 -17.18
C ASP A 44 14.73 -3.16 -17.79
N ASN A 45 13.56 -2.53 -17.61
CA ASN A 45 13.23 -1.22 -18.18
C ASN A 45 13.47 -0.06 -17.20
N THR A 46 14.16 -0.28 -16.08
CA THR A 46 14.37 0.72 -15.02
C THR A 46 14.98 2.03 -15.55
N GLU A 47 15.91 1.95 -16.50
CA GLU A 47 16.61 3.12 -17.04
C GLU A 47 15.79 3.92 -18.06
N THR A 48 14.89 3.25 -18.79
CA THR A 48 14.15 3.86 -19.92
C THR A 48 12.71 4.22 -19.55
N ALA A 49 12.04 3.37 -18.81
CA ALA A 49 10.64 3.52 -18.39
C ALA A 49 10.43 2.86 -17.02
N PRO A 50 10.96 3.47 -15.93
CA PRO A 50 10.89 2.87 -14.61
C PRO A 50 9.44 2.66 -14.16
N THR A 51 9.17 1.49 -13.60
CA THR A 51 7.91 1.21 -12.92
C THR A 51 7.83 2.00 -11.59
N GLN A 52 6.67 2.03 -10.95
CA GLN A 52 6.55 2.62 -9.62
C GLN A 52 7.46 1.93 -8.59
N ARG A 53 7.61 0.59 -8.72
CA ARG A 53 8.53 -0.19 -7.89
C ARG A 53 9.99 0.21 -8.14
N ASP A 54 10.39 0.40 -9.40
CA ASP A 54 11.77 0.83 -9.71
C ASP A 54 12.07 2.22 -9.13
N ARG A 55 11.11 3.14 -9.20
CA ARG A 55 11.25 4.47 -8.55
C ARG A 55 11.38 4.35 -7.03
N HIS A 56 10.70 3.40 -6.39
CA HIS A 56 10.89 3.13 -4.96
C HIS A 56 12.29 2.61 -4.65
N LEU A 57 12.82 1.69 -5.46
CA LEU A 57 14.18 1.18 -5.31
C LEU A 57 15.23 2.29 -5.48
N GLN A 58 15.10 3.11 -6.53
CA GLN A 58 15.97 4.27 -6.77
C GLN A 58 15.91 5.26 -5.60
N THR A 59 14.72 5.54 -5.07
CA THR A 59 14.56 6.42 -3.90
C THR A 59 15.23 5.85 -2.67
N ILE A 60 15.09 4.54 -2.42
CA ILE A 60 15.73 3.87 -1.29
C ILE A 60 17.25 3.90 -1.43
N GLN A 61 17.77 3.72 -2.65
CA GLN A 61 19.20 3.83 -2.91
C GLN A 61 19.72 5.26 -2.67
N ALA A 62 18.96 6.27 -3.10
CA ALA A 62 19.37 7.67 -3.00
C ALA A 62 19.19 8.30 -1.60
N ARG A 63 18.14 7.90 -0.87
CA ARG A 63 17.70 8.57 0.39
C ARG A 63 17.60 7.61 1.59
N GLY A 64 17.92 6.33 1.39
CA GLY A 64 17.70 5.28 2.38
C GLY A 64 16.23 4.93 2.57
N ARG A 65 15.98 3.83 3.31
CA ARG A 65 14.62 3.33 3.57
C ARG A 65 13.75 4.31 4.37
N LEU A 66 14.33 4.98 5.37
CA LEU A 66 13.60 5.97 6.17
C LEU A 66 13.20 7.20 5.32
N GLY A 67 14.07 7.64 4.41
CA GLY A 67 13.78 8.73 3.49
C GLY A 67 12.62 8.38 2.55
N TRP A 68 12.64 7.17 1.99
CA TRP A 68 11.53 6.65 1.19
C TRP A 68 10.23 6.59 2.00
N GLN A 69 10.25 6.06 3.24
CA GLN A 69 9.06 5.96 4.10
C GLN A 69 8.42 7.34 4.39
N ARG A 70 9.23 8.37 4.62
CA ARG A 70 8.74 9.75 4.80
C ARG A 70 8.11 10.29 3.52
N MET A 71 8.77 10.07 2.37
CA MET A 71 8.29 10.55 1.07
C MET A 71 6.92 9.97 0.70
N VAL A 72 6.71 8.68 0.94
CA VAL A 72 5.44 8.00 0.63
C VAL A 72 4.43 8.04 1.79
N ASN A 73 4.74 8.74 2.88
CA ASN A 73 3.94 8.79 4.10
C ASN A 73 3.54 7.41 4.64
N TYR A 74 4.49 6.46 4.63
CA TYR A 74 4.28 5.08 5.06
C TYR A 74 3.77 4.97 6.52
N GLY A 75 4.06 5.98 7.35
CA GLY A 75 3.58 6.09 8.73
C GLY A 75 2.05 6.09 8.87
N ARG A 76 1.27 6.41 7.83
CA ARG A 76 -0.20 6.29 7.87
C ARG A 76 -0.69 4.88 8.22
N ARG A 77 0.09 3.85 7.88
CA ARG A 77 -0.23 2.46 8.21
C ARG A 77 -0.34 2.25 9.72
N SER A 78 0.57 2.83 10.51
CA SER A 78 0.60 2.62 11.96
C SER A 78 -0.66 3.18 12.63
N LEU A 79 -1.24 4.26 12.09
CA LEU A 79 -2.51 4.82 12.59
C LEU A 79 -3.66 3.81 12.45
N GLY A 80 -3.75 3.15 11.29
CA GLY A 80 -4.75 2.10 11.05
C GLY A 80 -4.55 0.89 11.96
N GLU A 81 -3.30 0.44 12.11
CA GLU A 81 -2.95 -0.68 12.99
C GLU A 81 -3.28 -0.37 14.45
N VAL A 82 -2.95 0.83 14.93
CA VAL A 82 -3.27 1.29 16.29
C VAL A 82 -4.78 1.39 16.50
N ALA A 83 -5.53 1.89 15.52
CA ALA A 83 -6.99 1.95 15.60
C ALA A 83 -7.59 0.55 15.75
N ILE A 84 -7.12 -0.43 14.96
CA ILE A 84 -7.56 -1.83 15.06
C ILE A 84 -7.12 -2.48 16.38
N MET A 85 -5.90 -2.20 16.85
CA MET A 85 -5.44 -2.67 18.16
C MET A 85 -6.35 -2.17 19.27
N ARG A 86 -6.62 -0.86 19.33
CA ARG A 86 -7.52 -0.26 20.32
C ARG A 86 -8.92 -0.87 20.24
N TYR A 87 -9.46 -1.02 19.04
CA TYR A 87 -10.76 -1.66 18.83
C TYR A 87 -10.80 -3.07 19.43
N LYS A 88 -9.80 -3.90 19.14
CA LYS A 88 -9.72 -5.28 19.66
C LYS A 88 -9.54 -5.34 21.17
N THR A 89 -8.80 -4.40 21.74
CA THR A 89 -8.55 -4.33 23.19
C THR A 89 -9.80 -3.88 23.95
N LEU A 90 -10.52 -2.87 23.44
CA LEU A 90 -11.64 -2.24 24.15
C LEU A 90 -12.98 -2.94 23.91
N ILE A 91 -13.26 -3.38 22.68
CA ILE A 91 -14.56 -3.97 22.29
C ILE A 91 -14.51 -5.51 22.36
N GLY A 92 -13.30 -6.08 22.43
CA GLY A 92 -13.06 -7.50 22.61
C GLY A 92 -12.48 -8.18 21.38
N ARG A 93 -11.98 -9.41 21.58
CA ARG A 93 -11.25 -10.20 20.57
C ARG A 93 -12.15 -10.73 19.43
N ARG A 94 -13.46 -10.59 19.55
CA ARG A 94 -14.43 -11.00 18.54
C ARG A 94 -14.73 -9.84 17.62
N LEU A 95 -14.32 -9.97 16.36
CA LEU A 95 -14.78 -9.09 15.29
C LEU A 95 -16.15 -9.60 14.84
N HIS A 96 -17.19 -8.76 14.88
CA HIS A 96 -18.41 -9.09 14.16
C HIS A 96 -18.08 -9.07 12.66
N ALA A 97 -18.27 -10.21 11.99
CA ALA A 97 -18.08 -10.30 10.56
C ALA A 97 -18.92 -9.21 9.88
N ARG A 98 -18.26 -8.35 9.12
CA ARG A 98 -18.98 -7.34 8.35
C ARG A 98 -19.55 -8.04 7.11
N THR A 99 -20.86 -8.16 7.05
CA THR A 99 -21.52 -8.42 5.76
C THR A 99 -21.43 -7.17 4.91
N LEU A 100 -21.30 -7.30 3.58
CA LEU A 100 -21.16 -6.16 2.66
C LEU A 100 -22.27 -5.11 2.83
N SER A 101 -23.48 -5.55 3.17
CA SER A 101 -24.62 -4.69 3.50
C SER A 101 -24.36 -3.72 4.67
N LYS A 102 -23.49 -4.10 5.62
CA LYS A 102 -23.13 -3.34 6.82
C LYS A 102 -21.86 -2.50 6.64
N GLN A 103 -21.34 -2.37 5.41
CA GLN A 103 -20.14 -1.58 5.07
C GLN A 103 -20.44 -0.33 4.24
N LYS A 104 -21.72 0.01 4.03
CA LYS A 104 -22.10 1.26 3.38
C LYS A 104 -21.77 2.44 4.31
N ALA A 105 -21.15 3.46 3.73
CA ALA A 105 -20.88 4.74 4.40
C ALA A 105 -22.18 5.52 4.65
#